data_AF-A0AB34L0I4-F1
#
_entry.id   AF-A0AB34L0I4-F1
#
_cell.length_a   1.000
_cell.length_b   1.000
_cell.length_c   1.000
_cell.angle_alpha   90.00
_cell.angle_beta   90.00
_cell.angle_gamma   90.00
#
_symmetry.space_group_name_H-M   'P 1'
#
loop_
_entity.id
_entity.type
_entity.pdbx_description
1 polymer ?
#
loop_
_entity_poly.entity_id
_entity_poly.type
_entity_poly.pdbx_seq_one_letter_code
_entity_poly.pdbx_strand_id
1 'polypeptide(L)'
;MREIPIVEMGQAERDEKESFRKELEKVCQEVCATDPERLPKVSIEGFGSFESGFASAGSDMDLVLVVEGSDPNATCFSPLEDDLPRSLEKRLLQLGYGAHLLTRTRVPIIKVCQTPGSTLLSKLRAERENWDRLDRDLKYPHLKKDEDEHAEDDLAVASEKVAEDVATRPVHDGLPGDIAAVFDERERFVSDGASLAAPKNTDEAEIAKADANTTTLTEANLKAGENAQRPRREPWTRERKAGPLDFPKDGVGIQTDINFFNPLGIHNTQMLRCYSLCDSRVRPMILFIKSWAKRRKINSSYSGTLPSYGYVLMALHYLVNVARPPVLPNLQHPWRPHDRYTPHSADRAEVEGWEVDFWRREDEIKQAAHRGTLTRNDDTVGKLLAGFFQYYSSQGGQPSFHWMGQVLSLRSFGGILTKEEKGWVKAVTEQGAGKQVQHRYLFAIEDPFELTHNVARTVTHNGIVAIRDEFRRAHRILRAVGNGYPPADGELFDHLVEEAAEATPADVNPGSTGQAGQQHRQSRQAPTPRHGQAPVQATSLDVTNIEAFPSLGAAKPKQAAAPKRFHGSMKKQEIAEAGEISGEKAKAFLEELKRKRAEGSEQAN
;
A
#
# COMPACT_ATOMS: atom_id res chain seq x y z
N MET A 1 0.88 -8.05 -27.65
CA MET A 1 0.15 -9.28 -28.03
C MET A 1 0.99 -10.54 -27.87
N ARG A 2 2.26 -10.61 -28.32
CA ARG A 2 3.13 -11.79 -28.10
C ARG A 2 3.33 -12.18 -26.63
N GLU A 3 3.28 -11.19 -25.74
CA GLU A 3 3.41 -11.40 -24.28
C GLU A 3 2.19 -12.12 -23.67
N ILE A 4 0.99 -11.94 -24.22
CA ILE A 4 -0.25 -12.41 -23.56
C ILE A 4 -0.30 -13.92 -23.41
N PRO A 5 -0.04 -14.74 -24.46
CA PRO A 5 -0.04 -16.19 -24.31
C PRO A 5 1.01 -16.72 -23.33
N ILE A 6 2.06 -15.95 -23.04
CA ILE A 6 3.13 -16.33 -22.10
C ILE A 6 2.68 -16.09 -20.66
N VAL A 7 1.96 -15.00 -20.42
CA VAL A 7 1.58 -14.56 -19.08
C VAL A 7 0.16 -14.98 -18.70
N GLU A 8 -0.65 -15.43 -19.64
CA GLU A 8 -2.01 -15.88 -19.37
C GLU A 8 -1.99 -17.25 -18.70
N MET A 9 -2.74 -17.36 -17.59
CA MET A 9 -2.91 -18.63 -16.88
C MET A 9 -3.73 -19.61 -17.72
N GLY A 10 -3.13 -20.75 -18.06
CA GLY A 10 -3.77 -21.83 -18.82
C GLY A 10 -4.85 -22.56 -18.02
N GLN A 11 -5.73 -23.28 -18.72
CA GLN A 11 -6.82 -24.02 -18.08
C GLN A 11 -6.29 -25.14 -17.17
N ALA A 12 -5.24 -25.85 -17.57
CA ALA A 12 -4.61 -26.89 -16.75
C ALA A 12 -4.13 -26.34 -15.40
N GLU A 13 -3.44 -25.18 -15.40
CA GLU A 13 -3.01 -24.52 -14.16
C GLU A 13 -4.20 -24.10 -13.29
N ARG A 14 -5.32 -23.68 -13.90
CA ARG A 14 -6.56 -23.37 -13.17
C ARG A 14 -7.18 -24.61 -12.52
N ASP A 15 -7.19 -25.73 -13.23
CA ASP A 15 -7.76 -26.99 -12.74
C ASP A 15 -6.91 -27.58 -11.60
N GLU A 16 -5.58 -27.47 -11.70
CA GLU A 16 -4.65 -27.83 -10.62
C GLU A 16 -4.87 -26.97 -9.37
N LYS A 17 -5.03 -25.66 -9.55
CA LYS A 17 -5.33 -24.70 -8.49
C LYS A 17 -6.66 -24.97 -7.79
N GLU A 18 -7.71 -25.23 -8.56
CA GLU A 18 -9.02 -25.60 -7.99
C GLU A 18 -8.96 -26.93 -7.25
N SER A 19 -8.18 -27.89 -7.75
CA SER A 19 -7.95 -29.17 -7.06
C SER A 19 -7.23 -28.97 -5.73
N PHE A 20 -6.21 -28.11 -5.69
CA PHE A 20 -5.50 -27.78 -4.45
C PHE A 20 -6.37 -26.99 -3.48
N ARG A 21 -7.22 -26.07 -3.96
CA ARG A 21 -8.21 -25.37 -3.12
C ARG A 21 -9.17 -26.34 -2.43
N LYS A 22 -9.71 -27.33 -3.17
CA LYS A 22 -10.56 -28.40 -2.60
C LYS A 22 -9.85 -29.19 -1.51
N GLU A 23 -8.56 -29.46 -1.70
CA GLU A 23 -7.76 -30.16 -0.70
C GLU A 23 -7.57 -29.32 0.57
N LEU A 24 -7.23 -28.03 0.43
CA LEU A 24 -7.12 -27.11 1.56
C LEU A 24 -8.46 -26.95 2.30
N GLU A 25 -9.58 -26.88 1.57
CA GLU A 25 -10.93 -26.84 2.15
C GLU A 25 -11.21 -28.07 3.02
N LYS A 26 -10.88 -29.27 2.53
CA LYS A 26 -11.00 -30.50 3.29
C LYS A 26 -10.16 -30.45 4.57
N VAL A 27 -8.93 -29.93 4.52
CA VAL A 27 -8.08 -29.79 5.72
C VAL A 27 -8.71 -28.83 6.72
N CYS A 28 -9.26 -27.70 6.27
CA CYS A 28 -9.97 -26.76 7.16
C CYS A 28 -11.18 -27.41 7.81
N GLN A 29 -11.98 -28.15 7.05
CA GLN A 29 -13.15 -28.87 7.57
C GLN A 29 -12.75 -29.96 8.58
N GLU A 30 -11.65 -30.70 8.34
CA GLU A 30 -11.08 -31.66 9.29
C GLU A 30 -10.70 -30.98 10.61
N VAL A 31 -10.04 -29.81 10.56
CA VAL A 31 -9.66 -29.04 11.76
C VAL A 31 -10.90 -28.59 12.52
N CYS A 32 -11.89 -28.01 11.84
CA CYS A 32 -13.14 -27.60 12.50
C CYS A 32 -13.90 -28.80 13.12
N ALA A 33 -13.85 -29.97 12.48
CA ALA A 33 -14.49 -31.17 12.99
C ALA A 33 -13.84 -31.74 14.26
N THR A 34 -12.61 -31.33 14.62
CA THR A 34 -11.96 -31.78 15.87
C THR A 34 -12.60 -31.20 17.12
N ASP A 35 -13.27 -30.05 17.00
CA ASP A 35 -13.95 -29.37 18.11
C ASP A 35 -15.20 -28.64 17.58
N PRO A 36 -16.28 -29.38 17.23
CA PRO A 36 -17.47 -28.79 16.59
C PRO A 36 -18.29 -27.88 17.51
N GLU A 37 -18.04 -27.94 18.83
CA GLU A 37 -18.70 -27.06 19.80
C GLU A 37 -18.08 -25.66 19.80
N ARG A 38 -16.77 -25.56 19.50
CA ARG A 38 -16.01 -24.31 19.48
C ARG A 38 -15.77 -23.78 18.06
N LEU A 39 -15.55 -24.67 17.09
CA LEU A 39 -15.19 -24.32 15.72
C LEU A 39 -16.40 -24.44 14.80
N PRO A 40 -16.69 -23.43 13.97
CA PRO A 40 -17.84 -23.48 13.08
C PRO A 40 -17.52 -24.27 11.82
N LYS A 41 -18.58 -24.60 11.08
CA LYS A 41 -18.44 -25.14 9.72
C LYS A 41 -17.96 -24.06 8.78
N VAL A 42 -16.97 -24.40 7.96
CA VAL A 42 -16.33 -23.46 7.05
C VAL A 42 -16.20 -24.05 5.64
N SER A 43 -16.21 -23.16 4.67
CA SER A 43 -15.83 -23.41 3.27
C SER A 43 -14.69 -22.47 2.88
N ILE A 44 -14.02 -22.76 1.77
CA ILE A 44 -12.97 -21.88 1.23
C ILE A 44 -13.37 -21.37 -0.16
N GLU A 45 -13.48 -20.06 -0.28
CA GLU A 45 -13.72 -19.37 -1.54
C GLU A 45 -12.45 -18.72 -2.08
N GLY A 46 -12.29 -18.76 -3.41
CA GLY A 46 -11.28 -17.98 -4.09
C GLY A 46 -11.68 -16.51 -4.18
N PHE A 47 -10.70 -15.63 -4.17
CA PHE A 47 -10.89 -14.24 -4.58
C PHE A 47 -9.64 -13.71 -5.29
N GLY A 48 -9.58 -12.40 -5.51
CA GLY A 48 -8.41 -11.74 -6.07
C GLY A 48 -8.21 -12.01 -7.55
N SER A 49 -6.95 -12.13 -7.97
CA SER A 49 -6.63 -12.17 -9.41
C SER A 49 -7.10 -13.47 -10.09
N PHE A 50 -7.12 -14.58 -9.36
CA PHE A 50 -7.51 -15.89 -9.84
C PHE A 50 -8.96 -15.90 -10.31
N GLU A 51 -9.86 -15.39 -9.45
CA GLU A 51 -11.30 -15.31 -9.67
C GLU A 51 -11.74 -14.13 -10.54
N SER A 52 -11.05 -12.98 -10.47
CA SER A 52 -11.39 -11.83 -11.33
C SER A 52 -11.08 -12.03 -12.81
N GLY A 53 -10.36 -13.11 -13.17
CA GLY A 53 -9.91 -13.38 -14.53
C GLY A 53 -8.66 -12.59 -14.94
N PHE A 54 -7.99 -11.93 -13.99
CA PHE A 54 -6.78 -11.13 -14.22
C PHE A 54 -5.49 -11.79 -13.68
N ALA A 55 -5.53 -13.06 -13.28
CA ALA A 55 -4.33 -13.77 -12.87
C ALA A 55 -3.41 -14.06 -14.05
N SER A 56 -2.12 -13.85 -13.82
CA SER A 56 -1.06 -14.31 -14.71
C SER A 56 -0.65 -15.74 -14.38
N ALA A 57 -0.04 -16.45 -15.32
CA ALA A 57 0.58 -17.75 -15.08
C ALA A 57 1.54 -17.69 -13.87
N GLY A 58 1.45 -18.69 -13.00
CA GLY A 58 2.22 -18.79 -11.76
C GLY A 58 1.87 -17.76 -10.67
N SER A 59 0.75 -17.04 -10.79
CA SER A 59 0.30 -16.14 -9.70
C SER A 59 -0.26 -16.94 -8.52
N ASP A 60 -0.12 -16.43 -7.30
CA ASP A 60 -0.68 -17.06 -6.10
C ASP A 60 -2.22 -17.11 -6.15
N MET A 61 -2.81 -18.00 -5.36
CA MET A 61 -4.25 -17.98 -5.07
C MET A 61 -4.53 -17.17 -3.81
N ASP A 62 -5.49 -16.26 -3.88
CA ASP A 62 -6.02 -15.58 -2.71
C ASP A 62 -7.29 -16.32 -2.28
N LEU A 63 -7.31 -16.88 -1.08
CA LEU A 63 -8.44 -17.65 -0.55
C LEU A 63 -8.99 -17.00 0.72
N VAL A 64 -10.29 -17.14 0.95
CA VAL A 64 -10.96 -16.67 2.15
C VAL A 64 -11.78 -17.80 2.77
N LEU A 65 -11.68 -17.93 4.09
CA LEU A 65 -12.55 -18.81 4.86
C LEU A 65 -13.92 -18.16 5.02
N VAL A 66 -14.97 -18.90 4.65
CA VAL A 66 -16.36 -18.46 4.76
C VAL A 66 -17.07 -19.39 5.75
N VAL A 67 -17.69 -18.80 6.77
CA VAL A 67 -18.45 -19.55 7.77
C VAL A 67 -19.83 -19.90 7.21
N GLU A 68 -20.19 -21.17 7.29
CA GLU A 68 -21.48 -21.66 6.83
C GLU A 68 -22.59 -21.32 7.83
N GLY A 69 -23.70 -20.75 7.35
CA GLY A 69 -24.92 -20.56 8.15
C GLY A 69 -24.93 -19.34 9.08
N SER A 70 -23.85 -18.56 9.14
CA SER A 70 -23.82 -17.24 9.78
C SER A 70 -24.16 -16.13 8.78
N ASP A 71 -24.59 -14.96 9.28
CA ASP A 71 -24.67 -13.75 8.47
C ASP A 71 -23.32 -13.53 7.75
N PRO A 72 -23.28 -13.31 6.42
CA PRO A 72 -22.06 -12.99 5.68
C PRO A 72 -21.23 -11.87 6.33
N ASN A 73 -21.88 -10.96 7.05
CA ASN A 73 -21.26 -9.84 7.76
C ASN A 73 -20.72 -10.18 9.17
N ALA A 74 -21.01 -11.38 9.72
CA ALA A 74 -20.63 -11.78 11.08
C ALA A 74 -19.38 -12.68 11.15
N THR A 75 -18.64 -12.85 10.04
CA THR A 75 -17.58 -13.86 9.89
C THR A 75 -16.21 -13.42 10.45
N CYS A 76 -16.15 -12.76 11.60
CA CYS A 76 -14.86 -12.42 12.21
C CYS A 76 -14.39 -13.54 13.15
N PHE A 77 -13.41 -14.33 12.72
CA PHE A 77 -12.66 -15.19 13.63
C PHE A 77 -11.62 -14.36 14.37
N SER A 78 -11.79 -14.23 15.69
CA SER A 78 -10.71 -13.74 16.53
C SER A 78 -9.61 -14.82 16.60
N PRO A 79 -8.34 -14.51 16.26
CA PRO A 79 -7.22 -15.45 16.43
C PRO A 79 -7.06 -15.98 17.86
N LEU A 80 -7.74 -15.37 18.83
CA LEU A 80 -7.65 -15.64 20.26
C LEU A 80 -8.79 -16.47 20.83
N GLU A 81 -9.98 -16.34 20.26
CA GLU A 81 -11.18 -16.97 20.79
C GLU A 81 -11.30 -18.40 20.27
N ASP A 82 -10.95 -18.60 18.98
CA ASP A 82 -11.19 -19.88 18.31
C ASP A 82 -9.92 -20.65 17.91
N ASP A 83 -8.72 -20.07 18.05
CA ASP A 83 -7.41 -20.69 17.73
C ASP A 83 -7.35 -21.44 16.36
N LEU A 84 -8.34 -21.21 15.49
CA LEU A 84 -8.51 -21.86 14.21
C LEU A 84 -7.32 -21.57 13.27
N PRO A 85 -6.83 -20.32 13.16
CA PRO A 85 -5.64 -20.05 12.34
C PRO A 85 -4.42 -20.87 12.77
N ARG A 86 -4.21 -21.04 14.07
CA ARG A 86 -3.06 -21.78 14.62
C ARG A 86 -3.22 -23.28 14.50
N SER A 87 -4.43 -23.77 14.73
CA SER A 87 -4.79 -25.18 14.55
C SER A 87 -4.62 -25.61 13.09
N LEU A 88 -5.05 -24.75 12.16
CA LEU A 88 -4.90 -24.95 10.73
C LEU A 88 -3.43 -24.91 10.29
N GLU A 89 -2.66 -23.90 10.71
CA GLU A 89 -1.21 -23.82 10.45
C GLU A 89 -0.50 -25.11 10.89
N LYS A 90 -0.79 -25.58 12.12
CA LYS A 90 -0.20 -26.80 12.67
C LYS A 90 -0.58 -28.04 11.84
N ARG A 91 -1.85 -28.18 11.47
CA ARG A 91 -2.34 -29.32 10.68
C ARG A 91 -1.70 -29.35 9.29
N LEU A 92 -1.58 -28.20 8.63
CA LEU A 92 -0.92 -28.08 7.31
C LEU A 92 0.55 -28.53 7.39
N LEU A 93 1.30 -28.06 8.39
CA LEU A 93 2.70 -28.46 8.61
C LEU A 93 2.86 -29.95 8.89
N GLN A 94 1.90 -30.58 9.57
CA GLN A 94 1.88 -32.03 9.82
C GLN A 94 1.67 -32.84 8.54
N LEU A 95 0.81 -32.36 7.64
CA LEU A 95 0.56 -32.98 6.34
C LEU A 95 1.70 -32.80 5.33
N GLY A 96 2.70 -31.96 5.67
CA GLY A 96 3.87 -31.71 4.84
C GLY A 96 3.78 -30.47 3.96
N TYR A 97 2.69 -29.71 4.07
CA TYR A 97 2.57 -28.39 3.44
C TYR A 97 3.46 -27.36 4.12
N GLY A 98 3.93 -26.38 3.37
CA GLY A 98 4.60 -25.22 3.95
C GLY A 98 3.52 -24.25 4.40
N ALA A 99 3.43 -23.95 5.70
CA ALA A 99 2.45 -22.99 6.21
C ALA A 99 3.11 -22.01 7.17
N HIS A 100 2.72 -20.73 7.08
CA HIS A 100 3.20 -19.67 7.96
C HIS A 100 2.09 -18.65 8.25
N LEU A 101 1.66 -18.55 9.51
CA LEU A 101 0.66 -17.58 9.95
C LEU A 101 1.28 -16.21 10.22
N LEU A 102 0.81 -15.21 9.49
CA LEU A 102 1.13 -13.80 9.68
C LEU A 102 -0.02 -13.14 10.44
N THR A 103 0.20 -12.85 11.72
CA THR A 103 -0.79 -12.20 12.60
C THR A 103 -0.68 -10.68 12.63
N ARG A 104 0.46 -10.13 12.19
CA ARG A 104 0.76 -8.69 12.26
C ARG A 104 0.37 -7.92 11.00
N THR A 105 -0.73 -8.32 10.36
CA THR A 105 -1.35 -7.72 9.17
C THR A 105 -2.74 -7.17 9.53
N ARG A 106 -3.33 -6.33 8.68
CA ARG A 106 -4.70 -5.78 8.92
C ARG A 106 -5.72 -6.91 9.09
N VAL A 107 -5.59 -7.95 8.27
CA VAL A 107 -6.32 -9.21 8.34
C VAL A 107 -5.27 -10.31 8.52
N PRO A 108 -5.36 -11.16 9.55
CA PRO A 108 -4.47 -12.30 9.69
C PRO A 108 -4.53 -13.21 8.46
N ILE A 109 -3.37 -13.67 7.99
CA ILE A 109 -3.27 -14.55 6.81
C ILE A 109 -2.36 -15.75 7.08
N ILE A 110 -2.73 -16.93 6.58
CA ILE A 110 -1.79 -18.05 6.47
C ILE A 110 -1.27 -18.10 5.04
N LYS A 111 0.05 -18.00 4.90
CA LYS A 111 0.73 -18.33 3.65
C LYS A 111 0.92 -19.83 3.56
N VAL A 112 0.52 -20.43 2.44
CA VAL A 112 0.62 -21.87 2.17
C VAL A 112 1.38 -22.12 0.87
N CYS A 113 2.27 -23.12 0.85
CA CYS A 113 2.81 -23.68 -0.38
C CYS A 113 2.68 -25.21 -0.41
N GLN A 114 2.37 -25.74 -1.59
CA GLN A 114 1.98 -27.14 -1.80
C GLN A 114 3.15 -28.12 -1.58
N THR A 115 4.36 -27.77 -2.01
CA THR A 115 5.52 -28.67 -1.99
C THR A 115 6.77 -27.97 -1.45
N PRO A 116 6.81 -27.62 -0.15
CA PRO A 116 8.00 -26.97 0.41
C PRO A 116 9.22 -27.88 0.30
N GLY A 117 10.38 -27.33 -0.05
CA GLY A 117 11.65 -28.03 0.09
C GLY A 117 11.89 -28.43 1.56
N SER A 118 12.63 -29.52 1.79
CA SER A 118 12.85 -30.08 3.14
C SER A 118 13.42 -29.05 4.12
N THR A 119 14.39 -28.22 3.69
CA THR A 119 14.97 -27.15 4.49
C THR A 119 13.94 -26.09 4.90
N LEU A 120 13.07 -25.68 3.99
CA LEU A 120 12.02 -24.69 4.28
C LEU A 120 11.00 -25.26 5.26
N LEU A 121 10.54 -26.49 5.01
CA LEU A 121 9.58 -27.17 5.90
C LEU A 121 10.13 -27.32 7.32
N SER A 122 11.41 -27.70 7.47
CA SER A 122 12.06 -27.78 8.78
C SER A 122 12.10 -26.43 9.51
N LYS A 123 12.41 -25.33 8.79
CA LYS A 123 12.42 -23.98 9.38
C LYS A 123 11.03 -23.55 9.83
N LEU A 124 10.00 -23.80 9.01
CA LEU A 124 8.61 -23.47 9.34
C LEU A 124 8.12 -24.25 10.56
N ARG A 125 8.45 -25.54 10.66
CA ARG A 125 8.14 -26.37 11.84
C ARG A 125 8.86 -25.88 13.09
N ALA A 126 10.13 -25.51 12.98
CA ALA A 126 10.90 -24.95 14.10
C ALA A 126 10.33 -23.62 14.58
N GLU A 127 9.94 -22.72 13.67
CA GLU A 127 9.29 -21.46 14.02
C GLU A 127 7.96 -21.70 14.74
N ARG A 128 7.15 -22.64 14.25
CA ARG A 128 5.90 -23.04 14.91
C ARG A 128 6.13 -23.58 16.32
N GLU A 129 7.12 -24.46 16.49
CA GLU A 129 7.47 -25.05 17.78
C GLU A 129 7.98 -23.98 18.76
N ASN A 130 8.80 -23.03 18.29
CA ASN A 130 9.23 -21.89 19.10
C ASN A 130 8.04 -21.06 19.58
N TRP A 131 7.05 -20.81 18.71
CA TRP A 131 5.83 -20.12 19.11
C TRP A 131 5.01 -20.92 20.13
N ASP A 132 4.92 -22.25 20.00
CA ASP A 132 4.18 -23.11 20.94
C ASP A 132 4.76 -23.03 22.36
N ARG A 133 6.09 -22.88 22.47
CA ARG A 133 6.85 -22.75 23.74
C ARG A 133 6.73 -21.37 24.40
N LEU A 134 6.25 -20.34 23.71
CA LEU A 134 6.07 -19.02 24.32
C LEU A 134 5.04 -19.10 25.45
N ASP A 135 5.20 -18.27 26.48
CA ASP A 135 4.15 -18.07 27.48
C ASP A 135 2.93 -17.39 26.85
N ARG A 136 1.74 -17.64 27.42
CA ARG A 136 0.46 -17.12 26.89
C ARG A 136 0.50 -15.60 26.68
N ASP A 137 1.20 -14.89 27.57
CA ASP A 137 1.34 -13.42 27.56
C ASP A 137 2.26 -12.89 26.46
N LEU A 138 3.13 -13.75 25.89
CA LEU A 138 4.06 -13.41 24.82
C LEU A 138 3.54 -13.83 23.44
N LYS A 139 2.54 -14.71 23.37
CA LYS A 139 1.96 -15.20 22.11
C LYS A 139 1.25 -14.11 21.32
N TYR A 140 0.65 -13.14 22.01
CA TYR A 140 -0.09 -12.04 21.42
C TYR A 140 0.16 -10.70 22.12
N PRO A 141 1.36 -10.11 21.94
CA PRO A 141 1.77 -8.91 22.69
C PRO A 141 0.88 -7.69 22.43
N HIS A 142 0.23 -7.62 21.27
CA HIS A 142 -0.58 -6.50 20.79
C HIS A 142 -1.99 -6.43 21.40
N LEU A 143 -2.35 -7.39 22.26
CA LEU A 143 -3.65 -7.45 22.92
C LEU A 143 -3.60 -7.01 24.38
N LYS A 144 -2.40 -6.78 24.91
CA LYS A 144 -2.27 -6.01 26.13
C LYS A 144 -2.72 -4.61 25.76
N LYS A 145 -3.96 -4.26 26.12
CA LYS A 145 -4.35 -2.86 26.23
C LYS A 145 -3.42 -2.29 27.30
N ASP A 146 -2.67 -1.26 26.93
CA ASP A 146 -1.86 -0.52 27.89
C ASP A 146 -2.83 0.08 28.92
N GLU A 147 -2.93 -0.53 30.10
CA GLU A 147 -3.48 0.11 31.29
C GLU A 147 -2.46 1.04 31.96
N ASP A 148 -1.24 1.12 31.42
CA ASP A 148 -0.20 2.01 31.92
C ASP A 148 0.18 3.05 30.86
N GLU A 149 -0.51 4.20 30.90
CA GLU A 149 0.09 5.45 30.45
C GLU A 149 1.35 5.69 31.31
N HIS A 150 2.50 5.85 30.63
CA HIS A 150 3.85 6.15 31.17
C HIS A 150 4.82 4.97 31.36
N ALA A 151 5.38 4.47 30.25
CA ALA A 151 6.79 4.10 30.19
C ALA A 151 7.31 4.21 28.74
N GLU A 152 8.42 4.92 28.58
CA GLU A 152 9.07 5.25 27.31
C GLU A 152 9.77 4.05 26.63
N ASP A 153 10.03 4.24 25.33
CA ASP A 153 11.06 3.66 24.46
C ASP A 153 11.85 2.44 24.97
N ASP A 154 11.66 1.29 24.29
CA ASP A 154 12.75 0.47 23.72
C ASP A 154 12.23 -0.88 23.20
N LEU A 155 11.75 -0.97 21.95
CA LEU A 155 11.69 -2.26 21.21
C LEU A 155 11.80 -2.04 19.69
N ALA A 156 12.97 -1.58 19.26
CA ALA A 156 13.42 -1.62 17.86
C ALA A 156 14.72 -2.42 17.71
N VAL A 157 14.90 -3.53 18.43
CA VAL A 157 15.97 -4.50 18.16
C VAL A 157 15.51 -5.91 18.57
N ALA A 158 15.08 -6.72 17.61
CA ALA A 158 14.98 -8.17 17.80
C ALA A 158 15.12 -8.89 16.45
N SER A 159 16.30 -8.75 15.85
CA SER A 159 16.88 -9.78 14.99
C SER A 159 18.40 -9.68 15.15
N GLU A 160 19.03 -10.79 15.52
CA GLU A 160 20.47 -11.01 15.75
C GLU A 160 20.96 -10.85 17.21
N LYS A 161 20.97 -11.95 17.96
CA LYS A 161 22.19 -12.75 18.26
C LYS A 161 21.88 -13.86 19.26
N VAL A 162 22.36 -15.08 18.98
CA VAL A 162 22.48 -16.19 19.93
C VAL A 162 23.93 -16.69 19.88
N ALA A 163 24.60 -16.69 21.04
CA ALA A 163 25.72 -17.55 21.47
C ALA A 163 26.01 -17.19 22.96
N GLU A 164 25.70 -18.08 23.91
CA GLU A 164 26.65 -18.86 24.76
C GLU A 164 27.55 -17.97 25.67
N ASP A 165 27.79 -18.18 26.96
CA ASP A 165 27.63 -19.34 27.86
C ASP A 165 27.79 -18.91 29.36
N VAL A 166 27.18 -19.69 30.26
CA VAL A 166 27.49 -20.08 31.68
C VAL A 166 28.32 -19.19 32.64
N ALA A 167 27.76 -18.83 33.82
CA ALA A 167 28.22 -19.25 35.19
C ALA A 167 27.71 -18.38 36.38
N THR A 168 27.00 -19.03 37.31
CA THR A 168 27.04 -18.93 38.81
C THR A 168 26.80 -17.61 39.61
N ARG A 169 25.61 -17.52 40.26
CA ARG A 169 25.23 -17.28 41.70
C ARG A 169 26.27 -16.77 42.75
N PRO A 170 25.88 -16.29 43.99
CA PRO A 170 24.59 -15.73 44.54
C PRO A 170 24.71 -14.59 45.63
N VAL A 171 23.55 -14.24 46.27
CA VAL A 171 23.25 -13.61 47.61
C VAL A 171 23.54 -12.10 47.86
N HIS A 172 22.81 -11.32 48.70
CA HIS A 172 21.85 -11.53 49.82
C HIS A 172 21.01 -10.24 50.10
N ASP A 173 19.77 -10.44 50.58
CA ASP A 173 18.90 -9.70 51.53
C ASP A 173 19.01 -8.19 51.86
N GLY A 174 17.82 -7.59 52.10
CA GLY A 174 17.66 -6.59 53.19
C GLY A 174 16.51 -5.57 53.05
N LEU A 175 15.28 -5.96 53.35
CA LEU A 175 14.22 -5.08 53.94
C LEU A 175 14.47 -4.94 55.47
N PRO A 176 13.71 -4.16 56.29
CA PRO A 176 12.45 -3.43 56.06
C PRO A 176 12.37 -2.02 56.71
N GLY A 177 11.22 -1.33 56.58
CA GLY A 177 10.75 -0.40 57.62
C GLY A 177 9.81 0.72 57.19
N ASP A 178 8.50 0.51 57.36
CA ASP A 178 7.40 1.49 57.33
C ASP A 178 7.65 2.73 58.18
N ILE A 179 7.07 3.91 57.83
CA ILE A 179 6.12 4.72 58.67
C ILE A 179 5.30 5.66 57.76
N ALA A 180 4.00 5.76 58.07
CA ALA A 180 2.96 6.52 57.38
C ALA A 180 2.84 8.02 57.77
N ALA A 181 2.08 8.73 56.92
CA ALA A 181 1.20 9.87 57.16
C ALA A 181 1.80 11.27 57.46
N VAL A 182 1.30 12.31 56.76
CA VAL A 182 0.31 13.30 57.27
C VAL A 182 0.05 14.40 56.20
N PHE A 183 -1.20 14.86 56.25
CA PHE A 183 -1.96 15.85 55.47
C PHE A 183 -1.48 17.32 55.51
N ASP A 184 -1.82 18.06 54.42
CA ASP A 184 -2.35 19.46 54.33
C ASP A 184 -1.41 20.62 54.81
N GLU A 185 -1.37 21.86 54.28
CA GLU A 185 -2.38 22.80 53.79
C GLU A 185 -1.73 23.92 52.93
N ARG A 186 -2.55 24.53 52.03
CA ARG A 186 -2.76 25.98 51.72
C ARG A 186 -1.55 26.92 51.50
N GLU A 187 -1.55 27.94 50.63
CA GLU A 187 -2.52 29.00 50.29
C GLU A 187 -2.29 29.47 48.82
N ARG A 188 -3.24 29.90 47.96
CA ARG A 188 -4.39 30.83 47.98
C ARG A 188 -4.05 32.32 47.72
N PHE A 189 -4.79 32.87 46.74
CA PHE A 189 -5.16 34.27 46.43
C PHE A 189 -4.22 35.11 45.53
N VAL A 190 -4.59 35.40 44.26
CA VAL A 190 -5.53 36.45 43.74
C VAL A 190 -4.78 37.79 43.56
N SER A 191 -4.91 38.62 42.53
CA SER A 191 -5.99 38.95 41.59
C SER A 191 -5.44 39.74 40.38
N ASP A 192 -6.21 39.67 39.30
CA ASP A 192 -6.63 40.77 38.40
C ASP A 192 -5.62 41.54 37.53
N GLY A 193 -5.88 41.45 36.21
CA GLY A 193 -6.73 42.49 35.63
C GLY A 193 -6.17 43.27 34.44
N ALA A 194 -6.71 42.95 33.25
CA ALA A 194 -7.01 43.83 32.11
C ALA A 194 -5.83 44.60 31.43
N SER A 195 -5.47 44.22 30.20
CA SER A 195 -6.06 44.70 28.93
C SER A 195 -5.67 46.13 28.57
N LEU A 196 -4.92 46.31 27.47
CA LEU A 196 -5.34 47.05 26.27
C LEU A 196 -4.16 47.46 25.37
N ALA A 197 -4.43 47.34 24.06
CA ALA A 197 -3.97 48.21 22.98
C ALA A 197 -2.50 48.13 22.48
N ALA A 198 -2.38 47.56 21.28
CA ALA A 198 -1.41 48.02 20.28
C ALA A 198 -1.73 49.47 19.86
N PRO A 199 -0.74 50.25 19.39
CA PRO A 199 -0.57 50.31 17.93
C PRO A 199 0.84 50.66 17.38
N LYS A 200 1.04 50.28 16.11
CA LYS A 200 1.68 51.05 15.02
C LYS A 200 3.22 51.23 14.95
N ASN A 201 3.75 50.58 13.90
CA ASN A 201 4.48 51.13 12.75
C ASN A 201 5.96 51.59 12.83
N THR A 202 6.57 51.32 11.67
CA THR A 202 7.66 52.02 10.94
C THR A 202 9.11 51.76 11.32
N ASP A 203 9.73 50.98 10.42
CA ASP A 203 10.85 51.34 9.55
C ASP A 203 12.25 51.67 10.12
N GLU A 204 13.20 51.05 9.42
CA GLU A 204 14.55 51.49 9.09
C GLU A 204 15.74 51.16 9.99
N ALA A 205 16.85 51.00 9.28
CA ALA A 205 18.09 50.33 9.61
C ALA A 205 19.17 51.32 10.11
N GLU A 206 20.21 50.75 10.74
CA GLU A 206 21.65 51.14 10.76
C GLU A 206 22.26 50.83 12.14
N ILE A 207 23.17 49.86 12.26
CA ILE A 207 24.64 49.91 12.08
C ILE A 207 25.41 50.61 13.23
N ALA A 208 26.18 49.79 13.96
CA ALA A 208 27.49 50.05 14.63
C ALA A 208 27.52 51.00 15.86
N LYS A 209 28.34 50.81 16.91
CA LYS A 209 29.45 49.91 17.28
C LYS A 209 29.87 50.19 18.74
N ALA A 210 30.69 49.29 19.31
CA ALA A 210 31.56 49.38 20.51
C ALA A 210 31.11 48.43 21.64
N ASP A 211 31.67 47.22 21.76
CA ASP A 211 33.03 46.84 22.23
C ASP A 211 33.41 47.38 23.61
N ALA A 212 33.40 46.48 24.60
CA ALA A 212 34.44 46.36 25.63
C ALA A 212 34.35 44.97 26.32
N ASN A 213 35.35 44.13 26.05
CA ASN A 213 36.13 43.24 26.95
C ASN A 213 35.41 42.44 28.06
N THR A 214 35.75 41.21 28.46
CA THR A 214 36.76 40.19 28.10
C THR A 214 36.49 39.01 29.06
N THR A 215 36.40 37.79 28.52
CA THR A 215 36.86 36.49 29.05
C THR A 215 36.56 36.06 30.51
N THR A 216 35.81 34.96 30.64
CA THR A 216 36.27 33.72 31.32
C THR A 216 35.49 32.50 30.80
N LEU A 217 36.15 31.71 29.96
CA LEU A 217 35.87 30.30 29.72
C LEU A 217 36.66 29.50 30.77
N THR A 218 36.00 28.59 31.48
CA THR A 218 36.66 27.48 32.18
C THR A 218 36.31 26.16 31.51
N GLU A 219 37.33 25.33 31.43
CA GLU A 219 37.46 24.11 30.67
C GLU A 219 36.69 22.94 31.31
N ALA A 220 35.74 22.34 30.59
CA ALA A 220 35.34 20.95 30.73
C ALA A 220 34.32 20.57 29.64
N ASN A 221 34.77 20.27 28.41
CA ASN A 221 34.16 19.26 27.51
C ASN A 221 34.91 19.08 26.19
N LEU A 222 36.24 19.09 26.22
CA LEU A 222 37.06 18.54 25.15
C LEU A 222 37.49 17.13 25.54
N LYS A 223 36.60 16.14 25.33
CA LYS A 223 36.88 14.71 25.13
C LYS A 223 35.59 13.89 25.00
N ALA A 224 34.92 14.04 23.86
CA ALA A 224 33.98 13.04 23.31
C ALA A 224 33.80 13.32 21.81
N GLY A 225 34.92 13.37 21.09
CA GLY A 225 34.97 13.51 19.63
C GLY A 225 35.44 12.20 19.01
N GLU A 226 34.61 11.16 19.06
CA GLU A 226 34.79 9.95 18.24
C GLU A 226 33.43 9.51 17.67
N ASN A 227 33.18 9.99 16.44
CA ASN A 227 32.55 9.25 15.35
C ASN A 227 31.32 8.36 15.65
N ALA A 228 30.19 8.96 16.03
CA ALA A 228 28.89 8.35 15.81
C ALA A 228 28.52 8.47 14.31
N GLN A 229 29.11 7.60 13.47
CA GLN A 229 28.65 7.42 12.09
C GLN A 229 27.17 7.00 12.15
N ARG A 230 26.27 7.88 11.70
CA ARG A 230 24.89 7.47 11.37
C ARG A 230 25.00 6.25 10.46
N PRO A 231 24.31 5.13 10.76
CA PRO A 231 24.41 3.94 9.93
C PRO A 231 24.08 4.33 8.49
N ARG A 232 25.01 4.01 7.58
CA ARG A 232 24.89 4.26 6.15
C ARG A 232 23.59 3.59 5.70
N ARG A 233 22.56 4.38 5.41
CA ARG A 233 21.26 3.85 4.94
C ARG A 233 21.54 3.04 3.68
N GLU A 234 21.21 1.75 3.71
CA GLU A 234 21.34 0.90 2.54
C GLU A 234 20.58 1.56 1.36
N PRO A 235 21.16 1.53 0.14
CA PRO A 235 20.49 2.04 -1.03
C PRO A 235 19.17 1.27 -1.25
N TRP A 236 18.09 2.01 -1.54
CA TRP A 236 16.79 1.40 -1.79
C TRP A 236 16.83 0.57 -3.08
N THR A 237 16.32 -0.66 -3.00
CA THR A 237 16.11 -1.55 -4.14
C THR A 237 14.62 -1.77 -4.39
N ARG A 238 14.24 -1.95 -5.66
CA ARG A 238 12.87 -2.24 -6.10
C ARG A 238 12.40 -3.63 -5.68
N GLU A 239 13.32 -4.54 -5.42
CA GLU A 239 13.02 -5.85 -4.82
C GLU A 239 13.62 -5.94 -3.42
N ARG A 240 12.82 -6.41 -2.45
CA ARG A 240 13.32 -6.74 -1.13
C ARG A 240 14.07 -8.07 -1.18
N LYS A 241 15.10 -8.22 -0.34
CA LYS A 241 15.72 -9.52 -0.11
C LYS A 241 14.71 -10.45 0.57
N ALA A 242 14.62 -11.69 0.10
CA ALA A 242 13.75 -12.70 0.68
C ALA A 242 14.24 -13.06 2.09
N GLY A 243 13.32 -13.10 3.05
CA GLY A 243 13.58 -13.55 4.41
C GLY A 243 13.69 -15.07 4.51
N PRO A 244 14.12 -15.59 5.67
CA PRO A 244 14.37 -17.03 5.87
C PRO A 244 13.11 -17.91 5.81
N LEU A 245 11.93 -17.31 6.03
CA LEU A 245 10.62 -17.97 5.98
C LEU A 245 9.80 -17.58 4.74
N ASP A 246 10.30 -16.66 3.91
CA ASP A 246 9.65 -16.31 2.65
C ASP A 246 9.73 -17.49 1.68
N PHE A 247 8.62 -17.81 1.02
CA PHE A 247 8.59 -18.89 0.06
C PHE A 247 9.38 -18.51 -1.21
N PRO A 248 10.24 -19.40 -1.74
CA PRO A 248 10.86 -19.23 -3.03
C PRO A 248 9.82 -18.98 -4.14
N LYS A 249 10.21 -18.23 -5.18
CA LYS A 249 9.35 -17.99 -6.35
C LYS A 249 9.05 -19.29 -7.12
N ASP A 250 10.00 -20.22 -7.15
CA ASP A 250 9.93 -21.47 -7.91
C ASP A 250 10.20 -22.68 -7.01
N GLY A 251 9.72 -23.86 -7.42
CA GLY A 251 10.04 -25.14 -6.76
C GLY A 251 9.27 -25.42 -5.47
N VAL A 252 8.19 -24.68 -5.19
CA VAL A 252 7.31 -24.91 -4.02
C VAL A 252 5.88 -25.31 -4.40
N GLY A 253 5.62 -25.58 -5.69
CA GLY A 253 4.29 -25.88 -6.22
C GLY A 253 3.36 -24.67 -6.12
N ILE A 254 2.07 -24.93 -5.91
CA ILE A 254 1.05 -23.87 -5.81
C ILE A 254 1.22 -23.11 -4.49
N GLN A 255 1.21 -21.78 -4.58
CA GLN A 255 1.23 -20.87 -3.43
C GLN A 255 -0.14 -20.25 -3.21
N THR A 256 -0.48 -20.00 -1.95
CA THR A 256 -1.82 -19.55 -1.56
C THR A 256 -1.78 -18.74 -0.27
N ASP A 257 -2.53 -17.64 -0.24
CA ASP A 257 -2.76 -16.85 0.97
C ASP A 257 -4.20 -17.06 1.45
N ILE A 258 -4.37 -17.69 2.63
CA ILE A 258 -5.69 -17.92 3.25
C ILE A 258 -5.98 -16.78 4.23
N ASN A 259 -7.03 -16.01 3.95
CA ASN A 259 -7.57 -14.95 4.78
C ASN A 259 -8.72 -15.49 5.63
N PHE A 260 -8.82 -15.04 6.88
CA PHE A 260 -9.91 -15.45 7.77
C PHE A 260 -11.14 -14.54 7.70
N PHE A 261 -10.98 -13.34 7.16
CA PHE A 261 -12.07 -12.38 7.00
C PHE A 261 -11.70 -11.31 5.97
N ASN A 262 -12.38 -11.29 4.82
CA ASN A 262 -12.19 -10.24 3.81
C ASN A 262 -13.43 -10.07 2.90
N PRO A 263 -14.59 -9.72 3.46
CA PRO A 263 -15.83 -9.70 2.70
C PRO A 263 -15.82 -8.66 1.57
N LEU A 264 -15.23 -7.48 1.78
CA LEU A 264 -15.06 -6.47 0.72
C LEU A 264 -14.15 -6.96 -0.41
N GLY A 265 -13.15 -7.77 -0.12
CA GLY A 265 -12.27 -8.38 -1.12
C GLY A 265 -13.02 -9.26 -2.13
N ILE A 266 -14.05 -9.98 -1.68
CA ILE A 266 -14.92 -10.81 -2.54
C ILE A 266 -15.71 -9.92 -3.50
N HIS A 267 -16.32 -8.85 -2.99
CA HIS A 267 -17.08 -7.91 -3.82
C HIS A 267 -16.20 -7.15 -4.82
N ASN A 268 -15.01 -6.70 -4.41
CA ASN A 268 -14.02 -6.12 -5.31
C ASN A 268 -13.67 -7.09 -6.43
N THR A 269 -13.40 -8.35 -6.08
CA THR A 269 -13.08 -9.40 -7.05
C THR A 269 -14.22 -9.63 -8.05
N GLN A 270 -15.46 -9.70 -7.58
CA GLN A 270 -16.62 -9.84 -8.45
C GLN A 270 -16.80 -8.63 -9.38
N MET A 271 -16.63 -7.41 -8.88
CA MET A 271 -16.72 -6.21 -9.70
C MET A 271 -15.66 -6.21 -10.81
N LEU A 272 -14.41 -6.57 -10.47
CA LEU A 272 -13.33 -6.72 -11.43
C LEU A 272 -13.63 -7.80 -12.48
N ARG A 273 -14.22 -8.93 -12.06
CA ARG A 273 -14.70 -9.99 -12.96
C ARG A 273 -15.76 -9.47 -13.93
N CYS A 274 -16.75 -8.73 -13.44
CA CYS A 274 -17.76 -8.09 -14.29
C CYS A 274 -17.13 -7.16 -15.34
N TYR A 275 -16.15 -6.33 -14.95
CA TYR A 275 -15.41 -5.50 -15.91
C TYR A 275 -14.67 -6.33 -16.97
N SER A 276 -14.11 -7.48 -16.60
CA SER A 276 -13.44 -8.38 -17.54
C SER A 276 -14.38 -8.94 -18.62
N LEU A 277 -15.68 -9.00 -18.33
CA LEU A 277 -16.73 -9.53 -19.21
C LEU A 277 -17.36 -8.47 -20.12
N CYS A 278 -17.11 -7.19 -19.86
CA CYS A 278 -17.69 -6.08 -20.63
C CYS A 278 -17.11 -5.96 -22.05
N ASP A 279 -15.81 -6.21 -22.23
CA ASP A 279 -15.13 -6.08 -23.53
C ASP A 279 -13.90 -7.00 -23.61
N SER A 280 -13.73 -7.67 -24.76
CA SER A 280 -12.64 -8.63 -25.00
C SER A 280 -11.22 -8.04 -24.88
N ARG A 281 -11.06 -6.71 -24.99
CA ARG A 281 -9.77 -6.01 -24.92
C ARG A 281 -9.28 -5.82 -23.49
N VAL A 282 -10.16 -5.93 -22.49
CA VAL A 282 -9.86 -5.59 -21.08
C VAL A 282 -8.82 -6.54 -20.48
N ARG A 283 -9.09 -7.84 -20.51
CA ARG A 283 -8.19 -8.87 -19.96
C ARG A 283 -6.79 -8.81 -20.56
N PRO A 284 -6.59 -8.83 -21.90
CA PRO A 284 -5.24 -8.73 -22.47
C PRO A 284 -4.55 -7.41 -22.12
N MET A 285 -5.26 -6.28 -22.07
CA MET A 285 -4.66 -5.01 -21.66
C MET A 285 -4.19 -5.02 -20.21
N ILE A 286 -5.00 -5.54 -19.28
CA ILE A 286 -4.63 -5.62 -17.86
C ILE A 286 -3.48 -6.61 -17.63
N LEU A 287 -3.51 -7.79 -18.26
CA LEU A 287 -2.42 -8.76 -18.16
C LEU A 287 -1.10 -8.20 -18.70
N PHE A 288 -1.16 -7.44 -19.80
CA PHE A 288 0.00 -6.73 -20.35
C PHE A 288 0.60 -5.74 -19.33
N ILE A 289 -0.24 -4.88 -18.76
CA ILE A 289 0.19 -3.86 -17.78
C ILE A 289 0.77 -4.53 -16.54
N LYS A 290 0.13 -5.59 -16.03
CA LYS A 290 0.64 -6.37 -14.89
C LYS A 290 2.00 -7.00 -15.18
N SER A 291 2.16 -7.65 -16.34
CA SER A 291 3.44 -8.23 -16.74
C SER A 291 4.51 -7.15 -16.85
N TRP A 292 4.21 -6.03 -17.52
CA TRP A 292 5.13 -4.91 -17.65
C TRP A 292 5.56 -4.39 -16.27
N ALA A 293 4.61 -4.10 -15.38
CA ALA A 293 4.91 -3.61 -14.05
C ALA A 293 5.75 -4.59 -13.22
N LYS A 294 5.50 -5.91 -13.36
CA LYS A 294 6.31 -6.96 -12.71
C LYS A 294 7.73 -6.99 -13.28
N ARG A 295 7.90 -6.98 -14.61
CA ARG A 295 9.22 -6.97 -15.26
C ARG A 295 10.06 -5.74 -14.93
N ARG A 296 9.40 -4.60 -14.71
CA ARG A 296 10.03 -3.33 -14.32
C ARG A 296 10.17 -3.16 -12.80
N LYS A 297 9.84 -4.20 -12.02
CA LYS A 297 9.92 -4.23 -10.55
C LYS A 297 9.18 -3.08 -9.86
N ILE A 298 8.00 -2.70 -10.38
CA ILE A 298 7.15 -1.64 -9.80
C ILE A 298 5.79 -2.19 -9.32
N ASN A 299 5.71 -3.50 -9.10
CA ASN A 299 4.51 -4.25 -8.69
C ASN A 299 4.75 -5.03 -7.38
N SER A 300 5.15 -4.34 -6.32
CA SER A 300 5.44 -4.92 -5.00
C SER A 300 5.16 -3.91 -3.89
N SER A 301 4.09 -4.13 -3.13
CA SER A 301 3.74 -3.32 -1.95
C SER A 301 4.81 -3.42 -0.86
N TYR A 302 5.42 -4.60 -0.69
CA TYR A 302 6.50 -4.83 0.28
C TYR A 302 7.77 -4.05 -0.02
N SER A 303 8.03 -3.75 -1.30
CA SER A 303 9.17 -2.94 -1.74
C SER A 303 8.83 -1.45 -1.86
N GLY A 304 7.64 -1.06 -1.40
CA GLY A 304 7.20 0.33 -1.42
C GLY A 304 6.72 0.82 -2.79
N THR A 305 6.27 -0.08 -3.66
CA THR A 305 5.67 0.23 -4.98
C THR A 305 4.20 -0.19 -5.03
N LEU A 306 3.52 -0.03 -6.17
CA LEU A 306 2.08 -0.20 -6.26
C LEU A 306 1.69 -1.69 -6.31
N PRO A 307 0.65 -2.15 -5.58
CA PRO A 307 0.14 -3.51 -5.73
C PRO A 307 -0.57 -3.72 -7.08
N SER A 308 -0.71 -4.98 -7.50
CA SER A 308 -1.39 -5.35 -8.75
C SER A 308 -2.81 -4.78 -8.86
N TYR A 309 -3.56 -4.77 -7.76
CA TYR A 309 -4.90 -4.19 -7.71
C TYR A 309 -4.92 -2.70 -8.10
N GLY A 310 -3.90 -1.94 -7.68
CA GLY A 310 -3.75 -0.54 -8.08
C GLY A 310 -3.60 -0.36 -9.60
N TYR A 311 -2.78 -1.20 -10.26
CA TYR A 311 -2.65 -1.16 -11.73
C TYR A 311 -3.93 -1.55 -12.45
N VAL A 312 -4.71 -2.48 -11.90
CA VAL A 312 -6.03 -2.85 -12.43
C VAL A 312 -6.98 -1.65 -12.36
N LEU A 313 -7.07 -0.97 -11.22
CA LEU A 313 -7.89 0.23 -11.07
C LEU A 313 -7.45 1.38 -11.99
N MET A 314 -6.13 1.57 -12.19
CA MET A 314 -5.61 2.53 -13.15
C MET A 314 -6.04 2.22 -14.59
N ALA A 315 -5.96 0.94 -14.99
CA ALA A 315 -6.38 0.51 -16.32
C ALA A 315 -7.90 0.68 -16.52
N LEU A 316 -8.70 0.28 -15.54
CA LEU A 316 -10.16 0.46 -15.57
C LEU A 316 -10.55 1.94 -15.61
N HIS A 317 -9.92 2.79 -14.80
CA HIS A 317 -10.13 4.24 -14.86
C HIS A 317 -9.88 4.79 -16.26
N TYR A 318 -8.76 4.41 -16.88
CA TYR A 318 -8.44 4.83 -18.24
C TYR A 318 -9.52 4.40 -19.25
N LEU A 319 -9.95 3.14 -19.19
CA LEU A 319 -10.93 2.57 -20.11
C LEU A 319 -12.36 3.11 -19.92
N VAL A 320 -12.74 3.45 -18.69
CA VAL A 320 -14.06 3.99 -18.33
C VAL A 320 -14.13 5.50 -18.57
N ASN A 321 -13.11 6.26 -18.18
CA ASN A 321 -13.21 7.72 -18.04
C ASN A 321 -12.37 8.52 -19.05
N VAL A 322 -11.26 7.95 -19.54
CA VAL A 322 -10.25 8.67 -20.33
C VAL A 322 -10.34 8.35 -21.81
N ALA A 323 -10.46 7.08 -22.17
CA ALA A 323 -10.65 6.66 -23.57
C ALA A 323 -11.92 7.27 -24.15
N ARG A 324 -11.87 7.76 -25.39
CA ARG A 324 -13.00 8.40 -26.07
C ARG A 324 -13.15 7.81 -27.48
N PRO A 325 -14.31 7.18 -27.80
CA PRO A 325 -15.41 6.82 -26.90
C PRO A 325 -14.96 5.92 -25.72
N PRO A 326 -15.68 5.85 -24.59
CA PRO A 326 -15.30 4.98 -23.48
C PRO A 326 -15.36 3.51 -23.91
N VAL A 327 -14.37 2.71 -23.49
CA VAL A 327 -14.32 1.27 -23.78
C VAL A 327 -15.23 0.51 -22.83
N LEU A 328 -15.39 1.01 -21.61
CA LEU A 328 -16.16 0.37 -20.55
C LEU A 328 -17.22 1.32 -19.99
N PRO A 329 -18.41 0.81 -19.61
CA PRO A 329 -19.33 1.56 -18.76
C PRO A 329 -18.80 1.61 -17.33
N ASN A 330 -19.29 2.55 -16.52
CA ASN A 330 -19.06 2.51 -15.08
C ASN A 330 -20.10 1.59 -14.43
N LEU A 331 -19.68 0.46 -13.87
CA LEU A 331 -20.60 -0.52 -13.30
C LEU A 331 -21.22 -0.08 -11.96
N GLN A 332 -20.62 0.89 -11.27
CA GLN A 332 -21.16 1.47 -10.03
C GLN A 332 -22.16 2.61 -10.29
N HIS A 333 -22.33 3.02 -11.55
CA HIS A 333 -23.31 4.05 -11.92
C HIS A 333 -24.70 3.47 -12.19
N PRO A 334 -25.75 4.30 -12.14
CA PRO A 334 -27.11 3.85 -12.41
C PRO A 334 -27.37 3.40 -13.85
N TRP A 335 -26.53 3.81 -14.80
CA TRP A 335 -26.75 3.57 -16.22
C TRP A 335 -26.81 2.07 -16.56
N ARG A 336 -27.80 1.69 -17.37
CA ARG A 336 -27.94 0.37 -17.99
C ARG A 336 -28.29 0.54 -19.47
N PRO A 337 -27.98 -0.43 -20.35
CA PRO A 337 -28.32 -0.29 -21.77
C PRO A 337 -29.82 -0.32 -22.06
N HIS A 338 -30.65 -0.87 -21.17
CA HIS A 338 -32.10 -0.99 -21.32
C HIS A 338 -32.76 -1.23 -19.95
N ASP A 339 -33.98 -0.72 -19.75
CA ASP A 339 -34.77 -0.84 -18.51
C ASP A 339 -35.16 -2.27 -18.09
N ARG A 340 -34.86 -3.27 -18.94
CA ARG A 340 -35.15 -4.68 -18.66
C ARG A 340 -34.02 -5.36 -17.88
N TYR A 341 -32.85 -4.74 -17.84
CA TYR A 341 -31.73 -5.22 -17.02
C TYR A 341 -31.97 -4.85 -15.56
N THR A 342 -31.31 -5.59 -14.67
CA THR A 342 -31.44 -5.40 -13.24
C THR A 342 -31.18 -3.92 -12.87
N PRO A 343 -32.16 -3.24 -12.24
CA PRO A 343 -32.02 -1.84 -11.85
C PRO A 343 -30.83 -1.62 -10.91
N HIS A 344 -30.34 -0.38 -10.88
CA HIS A 344 -29.38 0.04 -9.86
C HIS A 344 -29.99 -0.13 -8.46
N SER A 345 -29.16 -0.46 -7.48
CA SER A 345 -29.58 -0.68 -6.09
C SER A 345 -30.41 -1.94 -5.82
N ALA A 346 -30.79 -2.70 -6.85
CA ALA A 346 -31.56 -3.95 -6.66
C ALA A 346 -30.79 -5.00 -5.86
N ASP A 347 -29.46 -5.04 -5.99
CA ASP A 347 -28.57 -5.95 -5.27
C ASP A 347 -27.65 -5.19 -4.28
N ARG A 348 -28.08 -4.02 -3.79
CA ARG A 348 -27.30 -3.22 -2.83
C ARG A 348 -27.12 -4.00 -1.52
N ALA A 349 -25.90 -3.99 -1.01
CA ALA A 349 -25.56 -4.55 0.29
C ALA A 349 -24.75 -3.54 1.12
N GLU A 350 -24.79 -3.69 2.44
CA GLU A 350 -23.88 -3.02 3.36
C GLU A 350 -22.92 -4.07 3.93
N VAL A 351 -21.62 -3.83 3.80
CA VAL A 351 -20.55 -4.74 4.21
C VAL A 351 -19.50 -3.94 4.94
N GLU A 352 -19.22 -4.28 6.20
CA GLU A 352 -18.28 -3.53 7.07
C GLU A 352 -18.59 -2.02 7.17
N GLY A 353 -19.87 -1.64 7.09
CA GLY A 353 -20.32 -0.25 7.09
C GLY A 353 -20.14 0.48 5.76
N TRP A 354 -19.75 -0.23 4.71
CA TRP A 354 -19.59 0.30 3.35
C TRP A 354 -20.73 -0.16 2.43
N GLU A 355 -21.24 0.76 1.63
CA GLU A 355 -22.22 0.44 0.60
C GLU A 355 -21.54 -0.26 -0.59
N VAL A 356 -22.02 -1.46 -0.89
CA VAL A 356 -21.64 -2.25 -2.06
C VAL A 356 -22.81 -2.25 -3.04
N ASP A 357 -22.68 -1.49 -4.12
CA ASP A 357 -23.68 -1.39 -5.20
C ASP A 357 -22.97 -1.27 -6.55
N PHE A 358 -23.20 -2.25 -7.44
CA PHE A 358 -22.71 -2.25 -8.82
C PHE A 358 -23.54 -3.22 -9.67
N TRP A 359 -23.48 -3.08 -11.00
CA TRP A 359 -24.07 -4.05 -11.92
C TRP A 359 -23.32 -5.38 -11.85
N ARG A 360 -23.88 -6.35 -11.13
CA ARG A 360 -23.22 -7.63 -10.79
C ARG A 360 -23.73 -8.86 -11.54
N ARG A 361 -24.74 -8.71 -12.40
CA ARG A 361 -25.35 -9.79 -13.17
C ARG A 361 -24.49 -10.13 -14.39
N GLU A 362 -23.56 -11.08 -14.23
CA GLU A 362 -22.60 -11.46 -15.28
C GLU A 362 -23.26 -11.89 -16.60
N ASP A 363 -24.40 -12.58 -16.52
CA ASP A 363 -25.18 -13.04 -17.66
C ASP A 363 -25.76 -11.85 -18.44
N GLU A 364 -26.30 -10.84 -17.76
CA GLU A 364 -26.78 -9.60 -18.37
C GLU A 364 -25.63 -8.84 -19.04
N ILE A 365 -24.47 -8.73 -18.37
CA ILE A 365 -23.28 -8.05 -18.90
C ILE A 365 -22.78 -8.76 -20.16
N LYS A 366 -22.64 -10.10 -20.12
CA LYS A 366 -22.23 -10.91 -21.28
C LYS A 366 -23.19 -10.73 -22.45
N GLN A 367 -24.50 -10.73 -22.19
CA GLN A 367 -25.51 -10.51 -23.22
C GLN A 367 -25.44 -9.09 -23.81
N ALA A 368 -25.20 -8.07 -22.99
CA ALA A 368 -25.05 -6.68 -23.45
C ALA A 368 -23.74 -6.48 -24.25
N ALA A 369 -22.64 -7.11 -23.82
CA ALA A 369 -21.37 -7.10 -24.52
C ALA A 369 -21.51 -7.77 -25.91
N HIS A 370 -22.13 -8.95 -25.97
CA HIS A 370 -22.34 -9.68 -27.22
C HIS A 370 -23.19 -8.89 -28.23
N ARG A 371 -24.16 -8.10 -27.75
CA ARG A 371 -24.98 -7.21 -28.58
C ARG A 371 -24.30 -5.90 -28.97
N GLY A 372 -23.07 -5.64 -28.51
CA GLY A 372 -22.35 -4.40 -28.78
C GLY A 372 -22.98 -3.15 -28.16
N THR A 373 -23.76 -3.30 -27.08
CA THR A 373 -24.47 -2.16 -26.47
C THR A 373 -23.69 -1.47 -25.35
N LEU A 374 -22.55 -2.03 -24.92
CA LEU A 374 -21.74 -1.49 -23.82
C LEU A 374 -20.75 -0.40 -24.26
N THR A 375 -20.30 -0.44 -25.50
CA THR A 375 -19.30 0.51 -26.02
C THR A 375 -19.45 0.72 -27.52
N ARG A 376 -19.03 1.89 -27.99
CA ARG A 376 -18.84 2.21 -29.42
C ARG A 376 -17.37 2.43 -29.78
N ASN A 377 -16.46 2.19 -28.84
CA ASN A 377 -15.03 2.36 -29.07
C ASN A 377 -14.50 1.18 -29.91
N ASP A 378 -13.78 1.49 -30.98
CA ASP A 378 -13.17 0.56 -31.92
C ASP A 378 -11.62 0.60 -31.88
N ASP A 379 -11.03 1.32 -30.92
CA ASP A 379 -9.59 1.41 -30.77
C ASP A 379 -8.96 0.04 -30.50
N THR A 380 -7.85 -0.23 -31.17
CA THR A 380 -7.08 -1.45 -30.93
C THR A 380 -6.45 -1.43 -29.53
N VAL A 381 -6.17 -2.61 -28.97
CA VAL A 381 -5.45 -2.74 -27.68
C VAL A 381 -4.14 -1.96 -27.69
N GLY A 382 -3.42 -1.93 -28.82
CA GLY A 382 -2.17 -1.16 -28.97
C GLY A 382 -2.37 0.34 -28.82
N LYS A 383 -3.43 0.91 -29.44
CA LYS A 383 -3.78 2.32 -29.31
C LYS A 383 -4.21 2.67 -27.89
N LEU A 384 -5.01 1.82 -27.26
CA LEU A 384 -5.43 1.98 -25.86
C LEU A 384 -4.24 1.93 -24.89
N LEU A 385 -3.30 0.99 -25.08
CA LEU A 385 -2.07 0.93 -24.29
C LEU A 385 -1.21 2.19 -24.47
N ALA A 386 -1.03 2.67 -25.70
CA ALA A 386 -0.28 3.90 -25.96
C ALA A 386 -0.91 5.11 -25.24
N GLY A 387 -2.23 5.24 -25.29
CA GLY A 387 -2.96 6.29 -24.59
C GLY A 387 -2.93 6.14 -23.06
N PHE A 388 -2.95 4.91 -22.53
CA PHE A 388 -2.78 4.63 -21.11
C PHE A 388 -1.42 5.11 -20.59
N PHE A 389 -0.32 4.75 -21.26
CA PHE A 389 1.01 5.19 -20.87
C PHE A 389 1.19 6.71 -21.06
N GLN A 390 0.62 7.30 -22.10
CA GLN A 390 0.59 8.76 -22.28
C GLN A 390 -0.11 9.44 -21.10
N TYR A 391 -1.34 9.03 -20.76
CA TYR A 391 -2.15 9.63 -19.72
C TYR A 391 -1.43 9.68 -18.36
N TYR A 392 -0.78 8.57 -17.98
CA TYR A 392 -0.07 8.45 -16.70
C TYR A 392 1.38 8.96 -16.73
N SER A 393 2.01 9.11 -17.91
CA SER A 393 3.34 9.73 -18.00
C SER A 393 3.32 11.21 -17.58
N SER A 394 2.15 11.85 -17.65
CA SER A 394 1.97 13.30 -17.53
C SER A 394 2.85 14.10 -18.51
N GLN A 395 3.28 13.47 -19.61
CA GLN A 395 4.05 14.06 -20.70
C GLN A 395 3.20 14.00 -21.98
N GLY A 396 3.07 15.13 -22.69
CA GLY A 396 2.36 15.20 -23.97
C GLY A 396 1.01 15.94 -23.92
N GLY A 397 0.12 15.60 -24.86
CA GLY A 397 -1.19 16.25 -25.02
C GLY A 397 -2.23 15.81 -23.99
N GLN A 398 -3.22 16.67 -23.74
CA GLN A 398 -4.36 16.41 -22.84
C GLN A 398 -5.27 15.29 -23.38
N PRO A 399 -5.90 14.47 -22.51
CA PRO A 399 -5.88 14.55 -21.04
C PRO A 399 -4.64 13.90 -20.39
N SER A 400 -4.28 14.36 -19.18
CA SER A 400 -3.18 13.80 -18.36
C SER A 400 -3.55 13.70 -16.87
N PHE A 401 -3.05 12.67 -16.18
CA PHE A 401 -3.25 12.53 -14.73
C PHE A 401 -2.31 13.44 -13.93
N HIS A 402 -2.84 14.13 -12.92
CA HIS A 402 -2.09 15.02 -12.02
C HIS A 402 -1.83 14.36 -10.67
N TRP A 403 -0.78 13.55 -10.59
CA TRP A 403 -0.36 12.75 -9.42
C TRP A 403 -0.36 13.48 -8.06
N MET A 404 -0.03 14.78 -8.06
CA MET A 404 0.12 15.55 -6.82
C MET A 404 -1.22 15.97 -6.20
N GLY A 405 -2.22 16.30 -7.02
CA GLY A 405 -3.50 16.87 -6.55
C GLY A 405 -4.72 15.99 -6.83
N GLN A 406 -4.60 14.97 -7.68
CA GLN A 406 -5.73 14.10 -8.04
C GLN A 406 -5.69 12.76 -7.31
N VAL A 407 -6.89 12.22 -7.08
CA VAL A 407 -7.18 10.88 -6.59
C VAL A 407 -7.91 10.13 -7.71
N LEU A 408 -7.43 8.94 -8.06
CA LEU A 408 -8.20 8.05 -8.94
C LEU A 408 -9.39 7.51 -8.15
N SER A 409 -10.60 7.73 -8.63
CA SER A 409 -11.85 7.25 -8.01
C SER A 409 -12.73 6.67 -9.10
N LEU A 410 -12.64 5.34 -9.29
CA LEU A 410 -13.35 4.65 -10.37
C LEU A 410 -14.87 4.90 -10.30
N ARG A 411 -15.43 4.97 -9.08
CA ARG A 411 -16.86 5.20 -8.84
C ARG A 411 -17.31 6.62 -9.17
N SER A 412 -16.44 7.62 -9.07
CA SER A 412 -16.84 9.03 -9.23
C SER A 412 -17.08 9.38 -10.69
N PHE A 413 -17.96 10.34 -10.93
CA PHE A 413 -18.21 10.83 -12.28
C PHE A 413 -16.92 11.46 -12.85
N GLY A 414 -16.47 10.99 -14.02
CA GLY A 414 -15.20 11.40 -14.62
C GLY A 414 -13.96 10.72 -14.02
N GLY A 415 -14.11 9.90 -12.98
CA GLY A 415 -13.05 9.04 -12.45
C GLY A 415 -12.00 9.72 -11.57
N ILE A 416 -12.18 11.01 -11.24
CA ILE A 416 -11.19 11.83 -10.54
C ILE A 416 -11.86 12.60 -9.41
N LEU A 417 -11.22 12.59 -8.25
CA LEU A 417 -11.45 13.54 -7.16
C LEU A 417 -10.16 14.35 -6.91
N THR A 418 -10.27 15.48 -6.23
CA THR A 418 -9.08 16.17 -5.70
C THR A 418 -8.68 15.59 -4.35
N LYS A 419 -7.40 15.68 -3.99
CA LYS A 419 -6.92 15.28 -2.66
C LYS A 419 -7.52 16.17 -1.57
N GLU A 420 -7.78 17.43 -1.91
CA GLU A 420 -8.44 18.41 -1.05
C GLU A 420 -9.86 17.95 -0.69
N GLU A 421 -10.69 17.62 -1.68
CA GLU A 421 -12.04 17.07 -1.46
C GLU A 421 -12.01 15.78 -0.64
N LYS A 422 -10.97 14.97 -0.81
CA LYS A 422 -10.81 13.70 -0.09
C LYS A 422 -10.20 13.84 1.30
N GLY A 423 -9.64 15.01 1.65
CA GLY A 423 -8.85 15.19 2.87
C GLY A 423 -7.49 14.48 2.86
N TRP A 424 -7.02 14.01 1.70
CA TRP A 424 -5.77 13.27 1.52
C TRP A 424 -4.59 14.18 1.20
N VAL A 425 -4.52 15.33 1.87
CA VAL A 425 -3.53 16.39 1.61
C VAL A 425 -2.31 16.33 2.53
N LYS A 426 -2.45 15.74 3.72
CA LYS A 426 -1.38 15.66 4.74
C LYS A 426 -1.22 14.22 5.19
N ALA A 427 0.01 13.84 5.53
CA ALA A 427 0.25 12.53 6.10
C ALA A 427 -0.49 12.39 7.43
N VAL A 428 -1.23 11.30 7.58
CA VAL A 428 -1.94 10.97 8.83
C VAL A 428 -1.28 9.75 9.44
N THR A 429 -0.97 9.81 10.73
CA THR A 429 -0.45 8.65 11.46
C THR A 429 -1.61 8.03 12.22
N GLU A 430 -1.89 6.76 11.93
CA GLU A 430 -2.84 5.94 12.67
C GLU A 430 -2.04 5.04 13.62
N GLN A 431 -2.42 5.04 14.90
CA GLN A 431 -1.83 4.17 15.91
C GLN A 431 -2.82 3.06 16.24
N GLY A 432 -2.42 1.81 16.06
CA GLY A 432 -3.24 0.65 16.41
C GLY A 432 -2.40 -0.59 16.62
N ALA A 433 -2.75 -1.40 17.62
CA ALA A 433 -2.11 -2.68 17.93
C ALA A 433 -0.56 -2.63 18.01
N GLY A 434 -0.01 -1.58 18.64
CA GLY A 434 1.44 -1.38 18.79
C GLY A 434 2.19 -1.00 17.51
N LYS A 435 1.49 -0.60 16.44
CA LYS A 435 2.09 -0.11 15.19
C LYS A 435 1.62 1.31 14.86
N GLN A 436 2.58 2.13 14.42
CA GLN A 436 2.30 3.41 13.78
C GLN A 436 2.27 3.22 12.26
N VAL A 437 1.11 3.41 11.65
CA VAL A 437 0.96 3.40 10.19
C VAL A 437 0.86 4.85 9.71
N GLN A 438 1.85 5.30 8.96
CA GLN A 438 1.83 6.63 8.36
C GLN A 438 1.24 6.55 6.95
N HIS A 439 0.03 7.07 6.78
CA HIS A 439 -0.63 7.20 5.48
C HIS A 439 -0.04 8.38 4.72
N ARG A 440 0.88 8.10 3.79
CA ARG A 440 1.48 9.11 2.90
C ARG A 440 0.73 9.11 1.58
N TYR A 441 -0.04 10.18 1.30
CA TYR A 441 -0.83 10.33 0.08
C TYR A 441 0.01 10.78 -1.13
N LEU A 442 1.19 10.16 -1.34
CA LEU A 442 2.10 10.45 -2.45
C LEU A 442 1.47 10.08 -3.80
N PHE A 443 0.77 8.95 -3.80
CA PHE A 443 -0.12 8.51 -4.87
C PHE A 443 -1.44 8.08 -4.23
N ALA A 444 -2.55 8.43 -4.87
CA ALA A 444 -3.89 8.28 -4.32
C ALA A 444 -4.79 7.56 -5.31
N ILE A 445 -5.27 6.39 -4.88
CA ILE A 445 -6.27 5.59 -5.55
C ILE A 445 -7.30 5.19 -4.50
N GLU A 446 -8.52 5.70 -4.64
CA GLU A 446 -9.65 5.35 -3.78
C GLU A 446 -10.11 3.91 -4.10
N ASP A 447 -10.30 3.10 -3.06
CA ASP A 447 -10.96 1.80 -3.24
C ASP A 447 -12.44 2.00 -3.65
N PRO A 448 -12.97 1.21 -4.59
CA PRO A 448 -14.35 1.32 -5.08
C PRO A 448 -15.44 1.21 -4.01
N PHE A 449 -15.19 0.49 -2.90
CA PHE A 449 -16.13 0.27 -1.80
C PHE A 449 -15.62 0.84 -0.47
N GLU A 450 -14.38 0.55 -0.07
CA GLU A 450 -13.80 1.08 1.17
C GLU A 450 -13.28 2.52 0.96
N LEU A 451 -14.16 3.51 0.98
CA LEU A 451 -13.82 4.85 0.47
C LEU A 451 -12.73 5.59 1.27
N THR A 452 -12.43 5.17 2.50
CA THR A 452 -11.29 5.71 3.28
C THR A 452 -9.96 5.05 2.93
N HIS A 453 -9.97 3.94 2.19
CA HIS A 453 -8.79 3.18 1.85
C HIS A 453 -8.09 3.75 0.61
N ASN A 454 -6.83 4.15 0.78
CA ASN A 454 -5.94 4.41 -0.33
C ASN A 454 -5.22 3.11 -0.74
N VAL A 455 -5.56 2.57 -1.91
CA VAL A 455 -4.93 1.36 -2.47
C VAL A 455 -3.41 1.55 -2.68
N ALA A 456 -2.96 2.79 -2.86
CA ALA A 456 -1.55 3.15 -3.01
C ALA A 456 -0.84 3.53 -1.68
N ARG A 457 -1.43 3.25 -0.51
CA ARG A 457 -0.87 3.65 0.81
C ARG A 457 0.56 3.17 1.08
N THR A 458 0.99 2.06 0.49
CA THR A 458 2.33 1.48 0.67
C THR A 458 3.38 2.11 -0.25
N VAL A 459 2.97 2.96 -1.20
CA VAL A 459 3.90 3.59 -2.14
C VAL A 459 4.78 4.60 -1.42
N THR A 460 6.09 4.34 -1.43
CA THR A 460 7.11 5.20 -0.84
C THR A 460 7.55 6.30 -1.80
N HIS A 461 8.39 7.23 -1.34
CA HIS A 461 8.96 8.27 -2.21
C HIS A 461 9.74 7.68 -3.39
N ASN A 462 10.65 6.73 -3.12
CA ASN A 462 11.41 6.05 -4.19
C ASN A 462 10.49 5.24 -5.10
N GLY A 463 9.48 4.59 -4.53
CA GLY A 463 8.49 3.85 -5.30
C GLY A 463 7.71 4.73 -6.27
N ILE A 464 7.21 5.89 -5.84
CA ILE A 464 6.45 6.78 -6.74
C ILE A 464 7.34 7.38 -7.83
N VAL A 465 8.61 7.69 -7.54
CA VAL A 465 9.58 8.12 -8.54
C VAL A 465 9.77 7.02 -9.58
N ALA A 466 10.07 5.79 -9.14
CA ALA A 466 10.24 4.63 -10.01
C ALA A 466 9.01 4.38 -10.90
N ILE A 467 7.80 4.43 -10.34
CA ILE A 467 6.54 4.25 -11.08
C ILE A 467 6.42 5.32 -12.17
N ARG A 468 6.56 6.61 -11.83
CA ARG A 468 6.42 7.72 -12.77
C ARG A 468 7.46 7.65 -13.89
N ASP A 469 8.69 7.29 -13.57
CA ASP A 469 9.76 7.18 -14.55
C ASP A 469 9.52 6.04 -15.54
N GLU A 470 9.00 4.89 -15.08
CA GLU A 470 8.63 3.79 -15.97
C GLU A 470 7.44 4.15 -16.87
N PHE A 471 6.45 4.90 -16.38
CA PHE A 471 5.37 5.42 -17.23
C PHE A 471 5.89 6.36 -18.33
N ARG A 472 6.80 7.28 -18.00
CA ARG A 472 7.45 8.17 -18.97
C ARG A 472 8.29 7.40 -19.97
N ARG A 473 9.09 6.45 -19.49
CA ARG A 473 9.90 5.55 -20.33
C ARG A 473 9.02 4.79 -21.31
N ALA A 474 7.97 4.13 -20.84
CA ALA A 474 7.03 3.40 -21.68
C ALA A 474 6.40 4.31 -22.75
N HIS A 475 5.97 5.53 -22.37
CA HIS A 475 5.43 6.49 -23.32
C HIS A 475 6.47 6.91 -24.39
N ARG A 476 7.71 7.20 -24.01
CA ARG A 476 8.78 7.54 -24.98
C ARG A 476 9.07 6.39 -25.95
N ILE A 477 9.17 5.16 -25.45
CA ILE A 477 9.38 3.97 -26.27
C ILE A 477 8.25 3.81 -27.28
N LEU A 478 6.99 3.83 -26.83
CA LEU A 478 5.84 3.65 -27.70
C LEU A 478 5.70 4.78 -28.73
N ARG A 479 6.02 6.02 -28.34
CA ARG A 479 6.01 7.17 -29.25
C ARG A 479 7.12 7.05 -30.31
N ALA A 480 8.32 6.62 -29.95
CA ALA A 480 9.41 6.42 -30.91
C ALA A 480 9.03 5.33 -31.92
N VAL A 481 8.63 4.15 -31.43
CA VAL A 481 8.23 3.01 -32.26
C VAL A 481 7.03 3.37 -33.16
N GLY A 482 6.02 4.04 -32.61
CA GLY A 482 4.84 4.48 -33.37
C GLY A 482 5.14 5.48 -34.49
N ASN A 483 6.25 6.22 -34.38
CA ASN A 483 6.74 7.14 -35.41
C ASN A 483 7.80 6.51 -36.33
N GLY A 484 8.08 5.21 -36.20
CA GLY A 484 9.07 4.50 -37.02
C GLY A 484 10.54 4.73 -36.59
N TYR A 485 10.78 5.27 -35.40
CA TYR A 485 12.12 5.48 -34.85
C TYR A 485 12.51 4.37 -33.86
N PRO A 486 13.80 4.00 -33.77
CA PRO A 486 14.27 3.12 -32.71
C PRO A 486 14.15 3.81 -31.34
N PRO A 487 13.63 3.13 -30.31
CA PRO A 487 13.51 3.71 -28.98
C PRO A 487 14.88 3.81 -28.30
N ALA A 488 15.22 4.99 -27.77
CA ALA A 488 16.48 5.20 -27.04
C ALA A 488 16.51 4.52 -25.66
N ASP A 489 15.34 4.29 -25.04
CA ASP A 489 15.21 3.71 -23.70
C ASP A 489 15.10 2.16 -23.70
N GLY A 490 15.45 1.50 -24.82
CA GLY A 490 15.33 0.05 -25.00
C GLY A 490 13.91 -0.42 -25.33
N GLU A 491 13.63 -1.71 -25.11
CA GLU A 491 12.31 -2.31 -25.29
C GLU A 491 11.45 -2.22 -24.03
N LEU A 492 10.12 -2.25 -24.21
CA LEU A 492 9.18 -2.06 -23.11
C LEU A 492 9.33 -3.10 -21.98
N PHE A 493 9.68 -4.34 -22.33
CA PHE A 493 9.81 -5.48 -21.42
C PHE A 493 11.26 -5.87 -21.09
N ASP A 494 12.23 -5.01 -21.42
CA ASP A 494 13.63 -5.22 -21.01
C ASP A 494 13.71 -5.48 -19.51
N HIS A 495 14.59 -6.40 -19.12
CA HIS A 495 14.82 -6.70 -17.71
C HIS A 495 15.45 -5.49 -17.01
N LEU A 496 14.96 -5.17 -15.81
CA LEU A 496 15.61 -4.19 -14.96
C LEU A 496 16.68 -4.90 -14.11
N VAL A 497 17.94 -4.67 -14.42
CA VAL A 497 19.08 -5.09 -13.60
C VAL A 497 19.36 -3.98 -12.60
N GLU A 498 19.34 -4.30 -11.31
CA GLU A 498 19.75 -3.38 -10.25
C GLU A 498 21.22 -3.67 -9.98
N GLU A 499 22.09 -2.70 -10.29
CA GLU A 499 23.50 -2.80 -9.90
C GLU A 499 23.55 -2.81 -8.37
N ALA A 500 23.93 -3.95 -7.80
CA ALA A 500 24.20 -4.03 -6.38
C ALA A 500 25.35 -3.07 -6.11
N ALA A 501 25.14 -2.11 -5.21
CA ALA A 501 26.22 -1.20 -4.81
C ALA A 501 27.39 -2.04 -4.31
N GLU A 502 28.45 -2.14 -5.13
CA GLU A 502 29.68 -2.82 -4.74
C GLU A 502 30.17 -2.12 -3.48
N ALA A 503 30.36 -2.90 -2.41
CA ALA A 503 31.03 -2.42 -1.23
C ALA A 503 32.46 -2.07 -1.67
N THR A 504 32.74 -0.77 -1.81
CA THR A 504 34.09 -0.25 -2.02
C THR A 504 34.99 -0.84 -0.93
N PRO A 505 36.04 -1.61 -1.28
CA PRO A 505 37.00 -2.07 -0.28
C PRO A 505 37.57 -0.85 0.43
N ALA A 506 37.50 -0.84 1.76
CA ALA A 506 38.10 0.20 2.56
C ALA A 506 39.61 0.31 2.23
N ASP A 507 40.09 1.55 2.11
CA ASP A 507 41.49 1.90 1.87
C ASP A 507 42.43 1.08 2.77
N VAL A 508 43.15 0.15 2.15
CA VAL A 508 44.32 -0.46 2.76
C VAL A 508 45.48 0.53 2.61
N ASN A 509 45.76 1.23 3.71
CA ASN A 509 46.94 2.07 3.88
C ASN A 509 48.23 1.28 3.53
N PRO A 510 49.05 1.72 2.56
CA PRO A 510 50.35 1.10 2.32
C PRO A 510 51.42 1.86 3.12
N GLY A 511 51.88 1.27 4.22
CA GLY A 511 52.97 1.81 5.04
C GLY A 511 54.01 0.76 5.42
N SER A 512 55.13 0.73 4.67
CA SER A 512 56.48 0.21 5.04
C SER A 512 56.59 -1.31 5.34
N THR A 513 57.63 -2.08 5.00
CA THR A 513 58.93 -1.97 4.33
C THR A 513 59.48 -3.41 4.29
N GLY A 514 60.23 -3.83 3.25
CA GLY A 514 60.96 -5.11 3.34
C GLY A 514 61.44 -5.75 2.04
N GLN A 515 62.50 -5.17 1.47
CA GLN A 515 63.55 -5.67 0.57
C GLN A 515 63.45 -7.04 -0.18
N ALA A 516 63.92 -6.93 -1.44
CA ALA A 516 64.83 -7.82 -2.20
C ALA A 516 64.24 -8.91 -3.11
N GLY A 517 64.61 -8.87 -4.41
CA GLY A 517 64.52 -10.02 -5.30
C GLY A 517 64.37 -9.72 -6.80
N GLN A 518 65.48 -9.35 -7.43
CA GLN A 518 65.88 -9.57 -8.84
C GLN A 518 64.87 -10.07 -9.92
N GLN A 519 64.93 -9.36 -11.07
CA GLN A 519 64.98 -9.86 -12.46
C GLN A 519 63.76 -10.65 -13.01
N HIS A 520 63.04 -10.08 -13.99
CA HIS A 520 63.35 -10.33 -15.41
C HIS A 520 62.58 -9.40 -16.35
N ARG A 521 63.25 -9.07 -17.45
CA ARG A 521 62.91 -8.09 -18.47
C ARG A 521 62.55 -8.89 -19.71
N GLN A 522 61.34 -8.72 -20.26
CA GLN A 522 61.12 -9.00 -21.69
C GLN A 522 60.06 -8.06 -22.27
N SER A 523 60.60 -7.17 -23.10
CA SER A 523 59.96 -6.30 -24.06
C SER A 523 59.24 -7.06 -25.16
N ARG A 524 58.08 -6.57 -25.62
CA ARG A 524 57.78 -6.49 -27.05
C ARG A 524 56.84 -5.33 -27.36
N GLN A 525 57.22 -4.61 -28.41
CA GLN A 525 56.74 -3.33 -28.87
C GLN A 525 55.40 -3.42 -29.61
N ALA A 526 54.72 -2.27 -29.66
CA ALA A 526 53.55 -1.95 -30.46
C ALA A 526 53.77 -2.11 -31.98
N PRO A 527 52.66 -2.06 -32.76
CA PRO A 527 52.50 -0.87 -33.60
C PRO A 527 51.07 -0.29 -33.60
N THR A 528 51.00 1.03 -33.58
CA THR A 528 49.87 1.90 -33.99
C THR A 528 50.18 2.50 -35.38
N PRO A 529 49.33 3.32 -36.04
CA PRO A 529 47.89 3.63 -35.86
C PRO A 529 47.08 3.67 -37.20
N ARG A 530 45.74 3.82 -37.15
CA ARG A 530 45.03 5.07 -37.56
C ARG A 530 43.50 4.95 -37.70
N HIS A 531 42.86 6.02 -37.22
CA HIS A 531 41.51 6.57 -37.46
C HIS A 531 40.32 5.78 -36.90
N GLY A 532 39.44 6.33 -36.05
CA GLY A 532 39.30 7.68 -35.51
C GLY A 532 37.82 7.93 -35.19
N GLN A 533 37.48 8.10 -33.91
CA GLN A 533 36.35 8.90 -33.41
C GLN A 533 36.45 8.99 -31.89
N ALA A 534 36.34 10.21 -31.37
CA ALA A 534 36.59 10.57 -29.98
C ALA A 534 35.42 10.16 -29.05
N PRO A 535 35.70 9.79 -27.79
CA PRO A 535 34.67 9.54 -26.79
C PRO A 535 34.12 10.87 -26.25
N VAL A 536 32.80 11.02 -26.28
CA VAL A 536 32.09 12.14 -25.65
C VAL A 536 32.22 12.01 -24.14
N GLN A 537 32.78 13.05 -23.53
CA GLN A 537 32.91 13.20 -22.08
C GLN A 537 31.53 13.29 -21.43
N ALA A 538 31.31 12.47 -20.41
CA ALA A 538 30.16 12.58 -19.52
C ALA A 538 30.26 13.87 -18.70
N THR A 539 29.39 14.83 -18.97
CA THR A 539 29.19 16.00 -18.12
C THR A 539 28.40 15.59 -16.88
N SER A 540 29.04 15.70 -15.71
CA SER A 540 28.44 15.62 -14.39
C SER A 540 27.30 16.62 -14.25
N LEU A 541 26.11 16.13 -13.89
CA LEU A 541 24.99 16.99 -13.48
C LEU A 541 25.23 17.43 -12.03
N ASP A 542 25.43 18.73 -11.87
CA ASP A 542 25.53 19.44 -10.59
C ASP A 542 24.15 19.42 -9.89
N VAL A 543 24.13 18.93 -8.65
CA VAL A 543 22.92 18.66 -7.85
C VAL A 543 22.69 19.76 -6.81
N THR A 544 22.93 21.02 -7.17
CA THR A 544 22.71 22.19 -6.29
C THR A 544 21.89 23.28 -6.98
N ASN A 545 20.65 22.97 -7.36
CA ASN A 545 19.69 24.01 -7.75
C ASN A 545 18.38 23.88 -6.95
N ILE A 546 18.28 24.67 -5.88
CA ILE A 546 17.14 24.78 -4.96
C ILE A 546 16.23 25.93 -5.44
N GLU A 547 15.74 25.88 -6.67
CA GLU A 547 14.75 26.87 -7.18
C GLU A 547 13.72 26.25 -8.14
N ALA A 548 13.03 25.18 -7.71
CA ALA A 548 11.87 24.64 -8.43
C ALA A 548 10.64 24.38 -7.55
N PHE A 549 10.54 25.06 -6.40
CA PHE A 549 9.41 24.93 -5.47
C PHE A 549 8.81 26.32 -5.16
N PRO A 550 7.67 26.71 -5.77
CA PRO A 550 6.88 27.81 -5.25
C PRO A 550 6.12 27.32 -4.02
N SER A 551 6.56 27.76 -2.85
CA SER A 551 5.78 27.72 -1.62
C SER A 551 4.58 28.66 -1.76
N LEU A 552 3.35 28.13 -1.72
CA LEU A 552 2.14 28.94 -1.66
C LEU A 552 1.52 28.86 -0.26
N GLY A 553 1.92 29.83 0.57
CA GLY A 553 1.13 30.33 1.67
C GLY A 553 0.36 31.59 1.25
N ALA A 554 -0.88 31.69 1.74
CA ALA A 554 -1.70 32.89 1.92
C ALA A 554 -2.00 33.79 0.70
N ALA A 555 -3.23 33.70 0.20
CA ALA A 555 -3.88 34.79 -0.54
C ALA A 555 -5.02 35.40 0.29
N LYS A 556 -4.93 36.70 0.57
CA LYS A 556 -5.99 37.56 1.10
C LYS A 556 -6.92 38.04 -0.05
N PRO A 557 -8.16 38.48 0.27
CA PRO A 557 -9.28 38.48 -0.67
C PRO A 557 -9.29 39.71 -1.58
N LYS A 558 -9.80 39.56 -2.80
CA LYS A 558 -10.20 40.68 -3.68
C LYS A 558 -11.70 40.78 -3.80
N GLN A 559 -12.11 42.04 -3.91
CA GLN A 559 -13.41 42.62 -3.69
C GLN A 559 -14.48 42.22 -4.71
N ALA A 560 -15.72 42.30 -4.22
CA ALA A 560 -16.97 42.05 -4.88
C ALA A 560 -17.24 42.99 -6.07
N ALA A 561 -17.81 42.43 -7.14
CA ALA A 561 -18.60 43.17 -8.13
C ALA A 561 -20.07 42.77 -7.95
N ALA A 562 -20.93 43.76 -7.76
CA ALA A 562 -22.36 43.61 -7.51
C ALA A 562 -23.15 43.15 -8.77
N PRO A 563 -24.31 42.49 -8.59
CA PRO A 563 -25.09 41.93 -9.68
C PRO A 563 -26.10 42.93 -10.26
N LYS A 564 -26.31 42.89 -11.58
CA LYS A 564 -27.46 43.57 -12.22
C LYS A 564 -28.72 42.73 -12.01
N ARG A 565 -29.75 43.35 -11.41
CA ARG A 565 -31.14 42.85 -11.28
C ARG A 565 -31.99 43.26 -12.49
N PHE A 566 -33.08 42.51 -12.65
CA PHE A 566 -34.42 42.78 -13.23
C PHE A 566 -34.82 41.68 -14.22
N HIS A 567 -36.03 41.12 -14.29
CA HIS A 567 -37.23 40.98 -13.42
C HIS A 567 -38.18 40.08 -14.23
N GLY A 568 -38.99 39.22 -13.60
CA GLY A 568 -40.06 38.50 -14.29
C GLY A 568 -40.63 37.34 -13.48
N SER A 569 -41.51 37.66 -12.54
CA SER A 569 -42.22 36.73 -11.66
C SER A 569 -43.63 36.48 -12.19
N MET A 570 -44.03 35.21 -12.33
CA MET A 570 -45.40 34.74 -12.03
C MET A 570 -45.37 33.34 -11.40
N LYS A 571 -46.27 33.16 -10.43
CA LYS A 571 -46.41 32.16 -9.34
C LYS A 571 -46.89 30.78 -9.83
N LYS A 572 -46.32 29.65 -9.39
CA LYS A 572 -46.42 28.87 -8.12
C LYS A 572 -47.67 27.97 -8.02
N GLN A 573 -47.45 26.65 -8.06
CA GLN A 573 -47.92 25.72 -7.02
C GLN A 573 -47.15 24.38 -7.03
N GLU A 574 -46.74 23.98 -5.83
CA GLU A 574 -46.33 22.64 -5.36
C GLU A 574 -45.01 22.01 -5.86
N ILE A 575 -43.96 22.19 -5.06
CA ILE A 575 -43.12 21.14 -4.43
C ILE A 575 -42.26 21.85 -3.37
N ALA A 576 -42.34 21.39 -2.12
CA ALA A 576 -41.51 21.86 -1.02
C ALA A 576 -40.89 20.64 -0.30
N GLU A 577 -39.61 20.81 0.04
CA GLU A 577 -38.82 20.12 1.07
C GLU A 577 -38.10 18.81 0.72
N ALA A 578 -36.87 18.96 0.20
CA ALA A 578 -35.65 18.39 0.81
C ALA A 578 -34.42 19.16 0.29
N GLY A 579 -34.03 20.22 1.02
CA GLY A 579 -32.85 21.03 0.78
C GLY A 579 -31.70 20.69 1.73
N GLU A 580 -30.50 21.05 1.29
CA GLU A 580 -29.19 20.94 1.95
C GLU A 580 -29.21 21.09 3.48
N ILE A 581 -28.60 20.13 4.16
CA ILE A 581 -28.41 20.16 5.60
C ILE A 581 -27.12 20.94 5.90
N SER A 582 -27.27 22.12 6.50
CA SER A 582 -26.18 22.90 7.08
C SER A 582 -25.40 22.09 8.13
N GLY A 583 -24.09 22.33 8.23
CA GLY A 583 -23.16 21.60 9.10
C GLY A 583 -23.54 21.59 10.59
N GLU A 584 -24.35 22.54 11.07
CA GLU A 584 -24.83 22.52 12.46
C GLU A 584 -25.91 21.46 12.69
N LYS A 585 -26.79 21.21 11.71
CA LYS A 585 -27.80 20.14 11.78
C LYS A 585 -27.17 18.75 11.64
N ALA A 586 -26.11 18.62 10.83
CA ALA A 586 -25.34 17.38 10.74
C ALA A 586 -24.58 17.07 12.05
N LYS A 587 -24.09 18.11 12.73
CA LYS A 587 -23.42 17.96 14.04
C LYS A 587 -24.40 17.59 15.15
N ALA A 588 -25.59 18.19 15.16
CA ALA A 588 -26.68 17.81 16.08
C ALA A 588 -27.14 16.36 15.88
N PHE A 589 -27.24 15.91 14.62
CA PHE A 589 -27.58 14.52 14.31
C PHE A 589 -26.51 13.52 14.77
N LEU A 590 -25.22 13.88 14.63
CA LEU A 590 -24.09 13.08 15.13
C LEU A 590 -24.03 13.02 16.66
N GLU A 591 -24.37 14.10 17.37
CA GLU A 591 -24.48 14.07 18.83
C GLU A 591 -25.68 13.25 19.30
N GLU A 592 -26.81 13.32 18.61
CA GLU A 592 -27.98 12.49 18.94
C GLU A 592 -27.72 10.99 18.70
N LEU A 593 -26.96 10.64 17.66
CA LEU A 593 -26.49 9.27 17.40
C LEU A 593 -25.54 8.78 18.50
N LYS A 594 -24.63 9.63 18.99
CA LYS A 594 -23.73 9.29 20.10
C LYS A 594 -24.49 9.08 21.40
N ARG A 595 -25.51 9.91 21.68
CA ARG A 595 -26.39 9.77 22.85
C ARG A 595 -27.17 8.47 22.82
N LYS A 596 -27.80 8.12 21.69
CA LYS A 596 -28.53 6.86 21.53
C LYS A 596 -27.63 5.62 21.64
N ARG A 597 -26.35 5.72 21.26
CA ARG A 597 -25.37 4.65 21.42
C ARG A 597 -24.97 4.44 22.89
N ALA A 598 -24.86 5.52 23.66
CA ALA A 598 -24.57 5.48 25.10
C ALA A 598 -25.76 4.93 25.91
N GLU A 599 -26.99 5.34 25.56
CA GLU A 599 -28.22 4.84 26.19
C GLU A 599 -28.47 3.35 25.87
N GLY A 600 -28.03 2.87 24.70
CA GLY A 600 -28.07 1.45 24.34
C GLY A 600 -27.04 0.57 25.08
N SER A 601 -25.93 1.14 25.56
CA SER A 601 -24.93 0.41 26.36
C SER A 601 -25.29 0.30 27.84
N GLU A 602 -26.17 1.16 28.37
CA GLU A 602 -26.62 1.08 29.77
C GLU A 602 -27.81 0.12 29.99
N GLN A 603 -28.48 -0.34 28.92
CA GLN A 603 -29.55 -1.34 29.00
C GLN A 603 -29.07 -2.79 28.81
N ALA A 604 -27.76 -3.00 28.64
CA ALA A 604 -27.14 -4.31 28.45
C ALA A 604 -26.18 -4.69 29.60
N ASN A 605 -26.35 -4.11 30.78
CA ASN A 605 -25.64 -4.47 32.02
C ASN A 605 -26.61 -4.85 33.13
#